data_AF-W0E8X6-F1
#
_entry.id   AF-W0E8X6-F1
#
_cell.length_a   1.000
_cell.length_b   1.000
_cell.length_c   1.000
_cell.angle_alpha   90.00
_cell.angle_beta   90.00
_cell.angle_gamma   90.00
#
_symmetry.space_group_name_H-M   'P 1'
#
loop_
_entity.id
_entity.type
_entity.pdbx_description
1 polymer ?
#
loop_
_entity_poly.entity_id
_entity_poly.type
_entity_poly.pdbx_seq_one_letter_code
_entity_poly.pdbx_strand_id
1 'polypeptide(L)'
;MHTHKYFLGVDVGSVSTNIVLLGEDNVVAEAMYLRTQGRPMQTIQEGLKTLREKIGNSAQIIGVGTTGSARQLAATLLGADVVKNEITAHAVAASREYPEVKTILEIGGQDSKIIILRDGIVVDFAMNTVCAAGTGSFLDQQAARLGIPIEDFGPIAIRAEHPVRIAGRCSVFAESDMIHKQQLGHPLPDILAGLCQAMVRNYLNNVGKNKEILGPILFQGGVAANPGIRQAFERELGQKVIVPNHFAVMGALGAAYLAQEKIAQKKNHMSKFRGLQLTDTCFEARSFDCKGCANHCEVVEIRQEKQILARWGDRCGKWSATVTEVQDDRTGEKTVAVTS
;
A
#
# COMPACT_ATOMS: atom_id res chain seq x y z
N MET A 1 -10.64 -11.12 -32.68
CA MET A 1 -10.91 -10.95 -31.23
C MET A 1 -9.88 -9.98 -30.70
N HIS A 2 -10.30 -8.85 -30.13
CA HIS A 2 -9.37 -7.90 -29.51
C HIS A 2 -8.92 -8.47 -28.16
N THR A 3 -7.64 -8.81 -28.04
CA THR A 3 -7.02 -9.15 -26.76
C THR A 3 -6.88 -7.87 -25.95
N HIS A 4 -7.63 -7.75 -24.85
CA HIS A 4 -7.49 -6.60 -23.95
C HIS A 4 -6.19 -6.71 -23.17
N LYS A 5 -5.37 -5.66 -23.24
CA LYS A 5 -4.07 -5.58 -22.57
C LYS A 5 -4.17 -4.72 -21.32
N TYR A 6 -3.54 -5.17 -20.26
CA TYR A 6 -3.60 -4.55 -18.94
C TYR A 6 -2.24 -4.46 -18.27
N PHE A 7 -2.12 -3.51 -17.36
CA PHE A 7 -1.03 -3.39 -16.40
C PHE A 7 -1.55 -3.74 -15.01
N LEU A 8 -0.79 -4.55 -14.29
CA LEU A 8 -1.13 -4.95 -12.92
C LEU A 8 -0.28 -4.16 -11.93
N GLY A 9 -0.93 -3.45 -11.03
CA GLY A 9 -0.30 -2.80 -9.89
C GLY A 9 -0.62 -3.55 -8.60
N VAL A 10 0.39 -3.87 -7.80
CA VAL A 10 0.20 -4.52 -6.49
C VAL A 10 0.95 -3.76 -5.41
N ASP A 11 0.23 -3.30 -4.41
CA ASP A 11 0.77 -2.62 -3.25
C ASP A 11 0.54 -3.49 -2.01
N VAL A 12 1.62 -4.01 -1.44
CA VAL A 12 1.55 -4.88 -0.26
C VAL A 12 2.02 -4.09 0.95
N GLY A 13 1.05 -3.54 1.67
CA GLY A 13 1.24 -2.90 2.96
C GLY A 13 1.17 -3.91 4.11
N SER A 14 1.22 -3.39 5.34
CA SER A 14 1.13 -4.22 6.54
C SER A 14 -0.29 -4.67 6.90
N VAL A 15 -1.29 -3.87 6.53
CA VAL A 15 -2.71 -4.12 6.85
C VAL A 15 -3.52 -4.52 5.63
N SER A 16 -3.18 -3.99 4.45
CA SER A 16 -3.85 -4.29 3.20
C SER A 16 -2.90 -4.63 2.06
N THR A 17 -3.41 -5.46 1.17
CA THR A 17 -2.85 -5.77 -0.14
C THR A 17 -3.81 -5.19 -1.16
N ASN A 18 -3.34 -4.19 -1.89
CA ASN A 18 -4.14 -3.48 -2.87
C ASN A 18 -3.73 -3.94 -4.27
N ILE A 19 -4.71 -4.21 -5.13
CA ILE A 19 -4.46 -4.69 -6.49
C ILE A 19 -5.27 -3.84 -7.45
N VAL A 20 -4.60 -3.34 -8.49
CA VAL A 20 -5.22 -2.54 -9.55
C VAL A 20 -4.91 -3.17 -10.90
N LEU A 21 -5.95 -3.31 -11.73
CA LEU A 21 -5.83 -3.66 -13.12
C LEU A 21 -6.15 -2.43 -13.98
N LEU A 22 -5.16 -1.94 -14.70
CA LEU A 22 -5.22 -0.72 -15.50
C LEU A 22 -5.19 -1.07 -16.99
N GLY A 23 -6.16 -0.59 -17.77
CA GLY A 23 -6.16 -0.74 -19.23
C GLY A 23 -5.11 0.12 -19.92
N GLU A 24 -4.77 -0.21 -21.17
CA GLU A 24 -3.91 0.66 -22.03
C GLU A 24 -4.51 2.06 -22.27
N ASP A 25 -5.82 2.19 -22.13
CA ASP A 25 -6.59 3.44 -22.22
C ASP A 25 -6.53 4.28 -20.92
N ASN A 26 -5.76 3.86 -19.92
CA ASN A 26 -5.69 4.43 -18.58
C ASN A 26 -6.98 4.32 -17.77
N VAL A 27 -7.91 3.44 -18.16
CA VAL A 27 -9.11 3.17 -17.37
C VAL A 27 -8.80 2.06 -16.36
N VAL A 28 -9.15 2.30 -15.09
CA VAL A 28 -9.08 1.28 -14.05
C VAL A 28 -10.20 0.27 -14.30
N ALA A 29 -9.83 -0.94 -14.75
CA ALA A 29 -10.77 -2.02 -14.97
C ALA A 29 -11.17 -2.69 -13.66
N GLU A 30 -10.22 -2.82 -12.72
CA GLU A 30 -10.46 -3.40 -11.41
C GLU A 30 -9.58 -2.74 -10.33
N ALA A 31 -10.16 -2.56 -9.14
CA ALA A 31 -9.47 -2.05 -7.96
C ALA A 31 -9.94 -2.84 -6.74
N MET A 32 -9.00 -3.49 -6.06
CA MET A 32 -9.27 -4.32 -4.89
C MET A 32 -8.45 -3.86 -3.70
N TYR A 33 -9.12 -3.73 -2.56
CA TYR A 33 -8.51 -3.51 -1.25
C TYR A 33 -8.76 -4.76 -0.41
N LEU A 34 -7.73 -5.57 -0.20
CA LEU A 34 -7.84 -6.84 0.53
C LEU A 34 -7.12 -6.71 1.87
N ARG A 35 -7.74 -7.15 2.97
CA ARG A 35 -7.06 -7.17 4.28
C ARG A 35 -5.99 -8.27 4.26
N THR A 36 -4.73 -7.89 4.44
CA THR A 36 -3.58 -8.81 4.39
C THR A 36 -3.62 -9.85 5.51
N GLN A 37 -4.07 -9.44 6.71
CA GLN A 37 -4.16 -10.31 7.89
C GLN A 37 -2.88 -11.12 8.17
N GLY A 38 -1.70 -10.54 7.93
CA GLY A 38 -0.41 -11.22 8.11
C GLY A 38 -0.12 -12.34 7.10
N ARG A 39 -0.94 -12.48 6.05
CA ARG A 39 -0.88 -13.54 5.03
C ARG A 39 -0.63 -12.98 3.62
N PRO A 40 0.43 -12.17 3.39
CA PRO A 40 0.60 -11.43 2.14
C PRO A 40 0.68 -12.32 0.90
N MET A 41 1.30 -13.50 0.98
CA MET A 41 1.38 -14.42 -0.16
C MET A 41 -0.01 -14.93 -0.55
N GLN A 42 -0.78 -15.38 0.43
CA GLN A 42 -2.14 -15.89 0.23
C GLN A 42 -3.06 -14.78 -0.28
N THR A 43 -3.00 -13.57 0.29
CA THR A 43 -3.84 -12.46 -0.15
C THR A 43 -3.54 -12.03 -1.60
N ILE A 44 -2.28 -12.08 -2.03
CA ILE A 44 -1.94 -11.85 -3.44
C ILE A 44 -2.58 -12.94 -4.31
N GLN A 45 -2.45 -14.21 -3.93
CA GLN A 45 -3.04 -15.34 -4.68
C GLN A 45 -4.57 -15.25 -4.76
N GLU A 46 -5.23 -14.92 -3.67
CA GLU A 46 -6.68 -14.67 -3.60
C GLU A 46 -7.08 -13.55 -4.57
N GLY A 47 -6.36 -12.42 -4.57
CA GLY A 47 -6.61 -11.33 -5.50
C GLY A 47 -6.40 -11.72 -6.97
N LEU A 48 -5.34 -12.45 -7.30
CA LEU A 48 -5.13 -12.93 -8.67
C LEU A 48 -6.24 -13.90 -9.11
N LYS A 49 -6.74 -14.74 -8.20
CA LYS A 49 -7.87 -15.63 -8.46
C LYS A 49 -9.11 -14.82 -8.83
N THR A 50 -9.45 -13.81 -8.03
CA THR A 50 -10.59 -12.92 -8.30
C THR A 50 -10.42 -12.17 -9.62
N LEU A 51 -9.22 -11.68 -9.94
CA LEU A 51 -8.96 -11.05 -11.24
C LEU A 51 -9.22 -12.03 -12.40
N ARG A 52 -8.65 -13.24 -12.32
CA ARG A 52 -8.82 -14.29 -13.35
C ARG A 52 -10.29 -14.61 -13.60
N GLU A 53 -11.08 -14.71 -12.54
CA GLU A 53 -12.52 -14.98 -12.62
C GLU A 53 -13.29 -13.84 -13.31
N LYS A 54 -12.88 -12.59 -13.10
CA LYS A 54 -13.55 -11.40 -13.66
C LYS A 54 -13.19 -11.11 -15.11
N ILE A 55 -11.91 -11.16 -15.45
CA ILE A 55 -11.42 -10.73 -16.77
C ILE A 55 -11.38 -11.85 -17.81
N GLY A 56 -11.54 -13.09 -17.36
CA GLY A 56 -11.49 -14.28 -18.21
C GLY A 56 -10.11 -14.55 -18.83
N ASN A 57 -10.05 -15.55 -19.70
CA ASN A 57 -8.78 -16.03 -20.27
C ASN A 57 -8.25 -15.18 -21.44
N SER A 58 -9.03 -14.20 -21.92
CA SER A 58 -8.67 -13.36 -23.07
C SER A 58 -7.90 -12.09 -22.69
N ALA A 59 -7.79 -11.78 -21.39
CA ALA A 59 -7.03 -10.64 -20.90
C ALA A 59 -5.53 -10.96 -20.84
N GLN A 60 -4.70 -10.04 -21.31
CA GLN A 60 -3.25 -10.15 -21.25
C GLN A 60 -2.67 -9.11 -20.31
N ILE A 61 -1.99 -9.54 -19.25
CA ILE A 61 -1.20 -8.65 -18.41
C ILE A 61 0.16 -8.46 -19.09
N ILE A 62 0.44 -7.24 -19.53
CA ILE A 62 1.64 -6.87 -20.32
C ILE A 62 2.69 -6.11 -19.51
N GLY A 63 2.40 -5.79 -18.25
CA GLY A 63 3.36 -5.21 -17.33
C GLY A 63 2.88 -5.28 -15.89
N VAL A 64 3.81 -5.47 -14.96
CA VAL A 64 3.51 -5.58 -13.53
C VAL A 64 4.38 -4.63 -12.71
N GLY A 65 3.75 -3.84 -11.86
CA GLY A 65 4.43 -2.99 -10.88
C GLY A 65 4.09 -3.41 -9.46
N THR A 66 5.10 -3.40 -8.58
CA THR A 66 4.90 -3.65 -7.14
C THR A 66 5.44 -2.51 -6.27
N THR A 67 4.72 -2.26 -5.17
CA THR A 67 5.07 -1.26 -4.16
C THR A 67 4.62 -1.70 -2.76
N GLY A 68 4.78 -0.82 -1.76
CA GLY A 68 4.51 -1.10 -0.36
C GLY A 68 5.72 -1.66 0.41
N SER A 69 5.49 -2.04 1.66
CA SER A 69 6.51 -2.56 2.57
C SER A 69 7.00 -3.96 2.16
N ALA A 70 6.11 -4.80 1.62
CA ALA A 70 6.42 -6.15 1.13
C ALA A 70 6.56 -6.22 -0.41
N ARG A 71 6.90 -5.10 -1.06
CA ARG A 71 7.05 -5.02 -2.53
C ARG A 71 8.00 -6.04 -3.16
N GLN A 72 9.07 -6.43 -2.45
CA GLN A 72 10.05 -7.41 -2.93
C GLN A 72 9.48 -8.83 -2.92
N LEU A 73 8.68 -9.15 -1.91
CA LEU A 73 7.93 -10.39 -1.86
C LEU A 73 6.94 -10.44 -3.03
N ALA A 74 6.11 -9.41 -3.20
CA ALA A 74 5.19 -9.33 -4.33
C ALA A 74 5.91 -9.44 -5.69
N ALA A 75 7.06 -8.77 -5.83
CA ALA A 75 7.86 -8.82 -7.05
C ALA A 75 8.34 -10.23 -7.38
N THR A 76 8.79 -10.97 -6.36
CA THR A 76 9.26 -12.35 -6.50
C THR A 76 8.12 -13.30 -6.89
N LEU A 77 6.97 -13.15 -6.24
CA LEU A 77 5.81 -14.00 -6.50
C LEU A 77 5.24 -13.76 -7.90
N LEU A 78 5.11 -12.49 -8.30
CA LEU A 78 4.45 -12.10 -9.54
C LEU A 78 5.39 -12.07 -10.75
N GLY A 79 6.70 -11.94 -10.55
CA GLY A 79 7.63 -11.58 -11.61
C GLY A 79 7.43 -10.13 -12.06
N ALA A 80 7.56 -9.19 -11.11
CA ALA A 80 7.29 -7.78 -11.41
C ALA A 80 8.31 -7.16 -12.35
N ASP A 81 7.83 -6.35 -13.29
CA ASP A 81 8.67 -5.55 -14.18
C ASP A 81 9.21 -4.30 -13.48
N VAL A 82 8.43 -3.73 -12.56
CA VAL A 82 8.82 -2.55 -11.78
C VAL A 82 8.64 -2.83 -10.29
N VAL A 83 9.67 -2.53 -9.52
CA VAL A 83 9.61 -2.52 -8.05
C VAL A 83 9.99 -1.13 -7.58
N LYS A 84 9.06 -0.41 -6.95
CA LYS A 84 9.28 0.96 -6.49
C LYS A 84 8.78 1.17 -5.09
N ASN A 85 9.31 2.19 -4.42
CA ASN A 85 8.82 2.56 -3.10
C ASN A 85 7.44 3.22 -3.19
N GLU A 86 6.72 3.19 -2.08
CA GLU A 86 5.36 3.73 -1.96
C GLU A 86 5.31 5.25 -2.16
N ILE A 87 6.33 5.99 -1.75
CA ILE A 87 6.39 7.45 -1.96
C ILE A 87 6.30 7.78 -3.46
N THR A 88 7.09 7.10 -4.28
CA THR A 88 7.08 7.29 -5.74
C THR A 88 5.75 6.84 -6.32
N ALA A 89 5.23 5.68 -5.91
CA ALA A 89 3.99 5.14 -6.45
C ALA A 89 2.80 6.07 -6.16
N HIS A 90 2.61 6.49 -4.90
CA HIS A 90 1.56 7.43 -4.53
C HIS A 90 1.69 8.78 -5.25
N ALA A 91 2.92 9.30 -5.38
CA ALA A 91 3.17 10.55 -6.12
C ALA A 91 2.81 10.45 -7.60
N VAL A 92 3.17 9.33 -8.26
CA VAL A 92 2.83 9.08 -9.67
C VAL A 92 1.32 8.97 -9.86
N ALA A 93 0.63 8.21 -9.02
CA ALA A 93 -0.82 8.09 -9.08
C ALA A 93 -1.50 9.45 -8.88
N ALA A 94 -1.10 10.19 -7.85
CA ALA A 94 -1.64 11.51 -7.55
C ALA A 94 -1.43 12.49 -8.72
N SER A 95 -0.21 12.56 -9.27
CA SER A 95 0.12 13.52 -10.31
C SER A 95 -0.55 13.19 -11.66
N ARG A 96 -0.85 11.91 -11.93
CA ARG A 96 -1.59 11.51 -13.13
C ARG A 96 -3.08 11.79 -13.02
N GLU A 97 -3.68 11.48 -11.88
CA GLU A 97 -5.12 11.69 -11.65
C GLU A 97 -5.45 13.18 -11.38
N TYR A 98 -4.53 13.91 -10.74
CA TYR A 98 -4.67 15.31 -10.35
C TYR A 98 -3.37 16.09 -10.63
N PRO A 99 -3.13 16.55 -11.87
CA PRO A 99 -1.87 17.18 -12.28
C PRO A 99 -1.44 18.40 -11.45
N GLU A 100 -2.39 19.09 -10.83
CA GLU A 100 -2.11 20.28 -10.01
C GLU A 100 -1.81 19.96 -8.54
N VAL A 101 -1.87 18.70 -8.09
CA VAL A 101 -1.65 18.33 -6.68
C VAL A 101 -0.32 18.83 -6.14
N LYS A 102 -0.35 19.48 -4.98
CA LYS A 102 0.85 20.01 -4.30
C LYS A 102 1.18 19.32 -2.99
N THR A 103 0.23 18.64 -2.38
CA THR A 103 0.44 17.87 -1.14
C THR A 103 -0.42 16.63 -1.13
N ILE A 104 0.19 15.51 -0.76
CA ILE A 104 -0.49 14.24 -0.51
C ILE A 104 -0.40 13.98 0.99
N LEU A 105 -1.55 13.80 1.61
CA LEU A 105 -1.72 13.24 2.94
C LEU A 105 -2.12 11.79 2.73
N GLU A 106 -1.40 10.85 3.34
CA GLU A 106 -1.72 9.43 3.26
C GLU A 106 -1.74 8.85 4.67
N ILE A 107 -2.83 8.19 5.03
CA ILE A 107 -2.94 7.48 6.29
C ILE A 107 -3.39 6.05 5.99
N GLY A 108 -2.42 5.14 6.14
CA GLY A 108 -2.61 3.72 5.99
C GLY A 108 -2.99 3.04 7.30
N GLY A 109 -2.83 1.72 7.32
CA GLY A 109 -3.17 0.90 8.49
C GLY A 109 -2.20 1.07 9.67
N GLN A 110 -0.88 1.01 9.43
CA GLN A 110 0.15 1.11 10.49
C GLN A 110 1.15 2.23 10.29
N ASP A 111 1.05 2.95 9.17
CA ASP A 111 1.90 4.09 8.90
C ASP A 111 1.08 5.24 8.30
N SER A 112 1.72 6.38 8.23
CA SER A 112 1.16 7.60 7.68
C SER A 112 2.26 8.41 7.03
N LYS A 113 1.93 9.11 5.96
CA LYS A 113 2.90 9.78 5.09
C LYS A 113 2.40 11.13 4.65
N ILE A 114 3.32 12.07 4.51
CA ILE A 114 3.10 13.32 3.79
C ILE A 114 4.08 13.38 2.63
N ILE A 115 3.61 13.77 1.46
CA ILE A 115 4.43 13.93 0.25
C ILE A 115 4.16 15.32 -0.31
N ILE A 116 5.22 16.10 -0.48
CA ILE A 116 5.16 17.46 -1.01
C ILE A 116 5.57 17.42 -2.48
N LEU A 117 4.68 17.92 -3.33
CA LEU A 117 4.87 17.99 -4.77
C LEU A 117 5.00 19.44 -5.22
N ARG A 118 5.99 19.71 -6.07
CA ARG A 118 6.10 20.99 -6.80
C ARG A 118 6.36 20.64 -8.26
N ASP A 119 5.50 21.15 -9.15
CA ASP A 119 5.57 20.87 -10.59
C ASP A 119 5.61 19.37 -10.93
N GLY A 120 4.82 18.56 -10.20
CA GLY A 120 4.77 17.11 -10.36
C GLY A 120 5.97 16.33 -9.79
N ILE A 121 6.92 17.01 -9.14
CA ILE A 121 8.14 16.41 -8.58
C ILE A 121 8.04 16.35 -7.06
N VAL A 122 8.42 15.21 -6.47
CA VAL A 122 8.54 15.06 -5.01
C VAL A 122 9.73 15.87 -4.52
N VAL A 123 9.45 16.95 -3.79
CA VAL A 123 10.50 17.83 -3.21
C VAL A 123 10.79 17.52 -1.75
N ASP A 124 9.82 16.96 -1.03
CA ASP A 124 9.96 16.59 0.37
C ASP A 124 8.94 15.50 0.72
N PHE A 125 9.25 14.64 1.69
CA PHE A 125 8.33 13.67 2.25
C PHE A 125 8.69 13.36 3.70
N ALA A 126 7.72 12.84 4.45
CA ALA A 126 7.97 12.22 5.75
C ALA A 126 7.01 11.06 5.96
N MET A 127 7.43 10.10 6.80
CA MET A 127 6.63 8.95 7.20
C MET A 127 6.76 8.70 8.70
N ASN A 128 5.67 8.25 9.31
CA ASN A 128 5.68 7.68 10.65
C ASN A 128 5.32 6.19 10.56
N THR A 129 6.26 5.33 10.94
CA THR A 129 6.12 3.86 10.96
C THR A 129 6.20 3.27 12.36
N VAL A 130 6.48 4.10 13.39
CA VAL A 130 6.76 3.63 14.75
C VAL A 130 5.53 3.76 15.65
N CYS A 131 4.75 4.83 15.48
CA CYS A 131 3.65 5.14 16.37
C CYS A 131 2.30 4.82 15.71
N ALA A 132 1.50 3.97 16.37
CA ALA A 132 0.11 3.70 15.99
C ALA A 132 -0.82 4.91 16.19
N ALA A 133 -0.43 5.87 17.02
CA ALA A 133 -1.20 7.10 17.18
C ALA A 133 -1.16 7.88 15.86
N GLY A 134 -2.30 7.93 15.17
CA GLY A 134 -2.42 8.58 13.87
C GLY A 134 -2.57 7.63 12.67
N THR A 135 -2.77 6.33 12.89
CA THR A 135 -2.96 5.34 11.81
C THR A 135 -4.35 4.72 11.85
N GLY A 136 -4.73 4.03 10.76
CA GLY A 136 -6.03 3.34 10.66
C GLY A 136 -6.21 2.22 11.70
N SER A 137 -5.15 1.51 12.09
CA SER A 137 -5.24 0.45 13.10
C SER A 137 -5.70 0.97 14.46
N PHE A 138 -5.38 2.23 14.79
CA PHE A 138 -5.88 2.83 16.03
C PHE A 138 -7.38 3.11 15.95
N LEU A 139 -7.89 3.56 14.80
CA LEU A 139 -9.33 3.70 14.59
C LEU A 139 -10.04 2.34 14.62
N ASP A 140 -9.47 1.31 14.00
CA ASP A 140 -9.99 -0.08 14.05
C ASP A 140 -10.12 -0.55 15.52
N GLN A 141 -9.09 -0.31 16.35
CA GLN A 141 -9.11 -0.67 17.77
C GLN A 141 -10.19 0.08 18.55
N GLN A 142 -10.35 1.39 18.33
CA GLN A 142 -11.36 2.18 19.03
C GLN A 142 -12.78 1.83 18.56
N ALA A 143 -12.98 1.59 17.27
CA ALA A 143 -14.27 1.13 16.73
C ALA A 143 -14.68 -0.22 17.36
N ALA A 144 -13.76 -1.19 17.39
CA ALA A 144 -13.98 -2.49 18.02
C ALA A 144 -14.29 -2.37 19.52
N ARG A 145 -13.54 -1.54 20.27
CA ARG A 145 -13.79 -1.28 21.70
C ARG A 145 -15.16 -0.69 21.96
N LEU A 146 -15.62 0.19 21.08
CA LEU A 146 -16.93 0.85 21.16
C LEU A 146 -18.07 0.00 20.62
N GLY A 147 -17.78 -1.16 20.02
CA GLY A 147 -18.78 -2.05 19.45
C GLY A 147 -19.46 -1.49 18.20
N ILE A 148 -18.76 -0.64 17.43
CA ILE A 148 -19.27 -0.06 16.19
C ILE A 148 -18.46 -0.54 14.97
N PRO A 149 -19.09 -0.69 13.79
CA PRO A 149 -18.36 -0.86 12.54
C PRO A 149 -17.42 0.34 12.28
N ILE A 150 -16.25 0.08 11.70
CA ILE A 150 -15.29 1.14 11.38
C ILE A 150 -15.85 2.11 10.32
N GLU A 151 -16.71 1.61 9.45
CA GLU A 151 -17.42 2.35 8.41
C GLU A 151 -18.38 3.39 9.00
N ASP A 152 -18.94 3.11 10.18
CA ASP A 152 -19.86 4.03 10.88
C ASP A 152 -19.11 5.09 11.69
N PHE A 153 -17.82 4.88 11.98
CA PHE A 153 -17.04 5.77 12.85
C PHE A 153 -17.08 7.22 12.36
N GLY A 154 -16.72 7.45 11.09
CA GLY A 154 -16.70 8.79 10.50
C GLY A 154 -18.09 9.43 10.37
N PRO A 155 -19.09 8.72 9.82
CA PRO A 155 -20.48 9.19 9.76
C PRO A 155 -21.08 9.55 11.12
N ILE A 156 -20.71 8.85 12.20
CA ILE A 156 -21.11 9.21 13.57
C ILE A 156 -20.35 10.47 14.02
N ALA A 157 -19.04 10.56 13.78
CA ALA A 157 -18.22 11.70 14.18
C ALA A 157 -18.71 13.03 13.58
N ILE A 158 -19.13 13.06 12.32
CA ILE A 158 -19.59 14.31 11.67
C ILE A 158 -20.96 14.81 12.17
N ARG A 159 -21.66 14.04 13.01
CA ARG A 159 -22.92 14.44 13.67
C ARG A 159 -22.67 15.16 15.00
N ALA A 160 -21.41 15.33 15.40
CA ALA A 160 -21.04 16.01 16.64
C ALA A 160 -21.52 17.47 16.64
N GLU A 161 -22.14 17.87 17.74
CA GLU A 161 -22.56 19.27 17.98
C GLU A 161 -21.51 19.98 18.85
N HIS A 162 -20.91 19.25 19.79
CA HIS A 162 -19.96 19.78 20.76
C HIS A 162 -18.73 18.86 20.91
N PRO A 163 -17.88 18.71 19.87
CA PRO A 163 -16.71 17.85 19.91
C PRO A 163 -15.86 18.05 21.17
N VAL A 164 -15.60 16.96 21.90
CA VAL A 164 -14.77 17.02 23.11
C VAL A 164 -13.29 17.02 22.76
N ARG A 165 -12.47 17.67 23.57
CA ARG A 165 -11.02 17.59 23.40
C ARG A 165 -10.52 16.23 23.89
N ILE A 166 -9.83 15.51 23.00
CA ILE A 166 -9.12 14.25 23.30
C ILE A 166 -7.60 14.47 23.23
N ALA A 167 -6.88 13.90 24.20
CA ALA A 167 -5.43 13.81 24.20
C ALA A 167 -4.92 12.85 23.12
N GLY A 168 -4.41 13.36 21.99
CA GLY A 168 -4.06 12.55 20.81
C GLY A 168 -2.59 12.19 20.62
N ARG A 169 -1.69 12.41 21.60
CA ARG A 169 -0.25 12.18 21.39
C ARG A 169 0.12 10.69 21.36
N CYS A 170 -0.56 9.87 22.16
CA CYS A 170 -0.34 8.43 22.29
C CYS A 170 -1.70 7.72 22.25
N SER A 171 -1.79 6.55 21.60
CA SER A 171 -3.02 5.76 21.51
C SER A 171 -3.55 5.37 22.88
N VAL A 172 -2.68 4.99 23.81
CA VAL A 172 -3.03 4.61 25.19
C VAL A 172 -3.69 5.76 25.95
N PHE A 173 -3.13 6.98 25.82
CA PHE A 173 -3.69 8.15 26.49
C PHE A 173 -4.98 8.65 25.82
N ALA A 174 -5.05 8.56 24.49
CA ALA A 174 -6.27 8.87 23.75
C ALA A 174 -7.42 7.96 24.17
N GLU A 175 -7.16 6.64 24.27
CA GLU A 175 -8.13 5.67 24.76
C GLU A 175 -8.57 5.97 26.20
N SER A 176 -7.61 6.19 27.10
CA SER A 176 -7.90 6.51 28.50
C SER A 176 -8.78 7.77 28.63
N ASP A 177 -8.48 8.81 27.85
CA ASP A 177 -9.25 10.05 27.83
C ASP A 177 -10.65 9.83 27.23
N MET A 178 -10.77 9.05 26.14
CA MET A 178 -12.08 8.66 25.59
C MET A 178 -12.95 7.94 26.63
N ILE A 179 -12.39 6.98 27.37
CA ILE A 179 -13.10 6.28 28.44
C ILE A 179 -13.57 7.25 29.51
N HIS A 180 -12.70 8.18 29.92
CA HIS A 180 -13.06 9.21 30.88
C HIS A 180 -14.22 10.10 30.37
N LYS A 181 -14.20 10.51 29.09
CA LYS A 181 -15.31 11.26 28.48
C LYS A 181 -16.62 10.47 28.44
N GLN A 182 -16.56 9.15 28.21
CA GLN A 182 -17.73 8.28 28.30
C GLN A 182 -18.30 8.22 29.72
N GLN A 183 -17.44 8.13 30.74
CA GLN A 183 -17.85 8.12 32.16
C GLN A 183 -18.52 9.43 32.60
N LEU A 184 -18.11 10.55 32.02
CA LEU A 184 -18.74 11.86 32.24
C LEU A 184 -20.06 12.04 31.47
N GLY A 185 -20.45 11.06 30.63
CA GLY A 185 -21.71 11.10 29.89
C GLY A 185 -21.68 11.91 28.59
N HIS A 186 -20.49 12.21 28.05
CA HIS A 186 -20.41 12.85 26.74
C HIS A 186 -20.98 11.95 25.63
N PRO A 187 -21.72 12.51 24.66
CA PRO A 187 -22.31 11.71 23.61
C PRO A 187 -21.25 11.18 22.65
N LEU A 188 -21.49 9.99 22.10
CA LEU A 188 -20.54 9.28 21.24
C LEU A 188 -20.05 10.13 20.04
N PRO A 189 -20.92 10.83 19.27
CA PRO A 189 -20.49 11.70 18.17
C PRO A 189 -19.40 12.70 18.57
N ASP A 190 -19.58 13.37 19.71
CA ASP A 190 -18.64 14.38 20.19
C ASP A 190 -17.28 13.78 20.56
N ILE A 191 -17.28 12.57 21.13
CA ILE A 191 -16.06 11.81 21.46
C ILE A 191 -15.34 11.40 20.17
N LEU A 192 -16.05 10.87 19.18
CA LEU A 192 -15.43 10.44 17.92
C LEU A 192 -14.87 11.62 17.12
N ALA A 193 -15.60 12.74 17.06
CA ALA A 193 -15.11 13.98 16.45
C ALA A 193 -13.86 14.50 17.18
N GLY A 194 -13.86 14.44 18.50
CA GLY A 194 -12.72 14.76 19.34
C GLY A 194 -11.48 13.92 19.01
N LEU A 195 -11.67 12.61 18.81
CA LEU A 195 -10.60 11.69 18.41
C LEU A 195 -10.08 12.00 17.00
N CYS A 196 -10.96 12.22 16.02
CA CYS A 196 -10.57 12.58 14.66
C CYS A 196 -9.68 13.82 14.64
N GLN A 197 -10.09 14.88 15.36
CA GLN A 197 -9.28 16.09 15.51
C GLN A 197 -7.95 15.81 16.21
N ALA A 198 -7.95 14.97 17.25
CA ALA A 198 -6.74 14.61 17.98
C ALA A 198 -5.73 13.86 17.10
N MET A 199 -6.21 12.97 16.24
CA MET A 199 -5.39 12.25 15.26
C MET A 199 -4.81 13.18 14.20
N VAL A 200 -5.62 14.07 13.62
CA VAL A 200 -5.13 15.03 12.62
C VAL A 200 -4.09 15.97 13.22
N ARG A 201 -4.33 16.51 14.42
CA ARG A 201 -3.33 17.32 15.14
C ARG A 201 -2.04 16.53 15.38
N ASN A 202 -2.13 15.25 15.74
CA ASN A 202 -0.95 14.41 15.91
C ASN A 202 -0.19 14.25 14.60
N TYR A 203 -0.90 13.90 13.53
CA TYR A 203 -0.33 13.73 12.19
C TYR A 203 0.39 15.00 11.72
N LEU A 204 -0.26 16.17 11.83
CA LEU A 204 0.34 17.44 11.41
C LEU A 204 1.57 17.79 12.24
N ASN A 205 1.55 17.53 13.56
CA ASN A 205 2.70 17.82 14.42
C ASN A 205 3.89 16.87 14.20
N ASN A 206 3.64 15.59 13.91
CA ASN A 206 4.69 14.56 13.86
C ASN A 206 5.17 14.26 12.44
N VAL A 207 4.26 14.23 11.48
CA VAL A 207 4.53 13.91 10.07
C VAL A 207 4.60 15.20 9.24
N GLY A 208 3.63 16.10 9.42
CA GLY A 208 3.61 17.40 8.74
C GLY A 208 4.75 18.34 9.16
N LYS A 209 5.02 18.45 10.47
CA LYS A 209 6.05 19.33 11.07
C LYS A 209 6.09 20.71 10.40
N ASN A 210 7.24 21.11 9.88
CA ASN A 210 7.47 22.41 9.24
C ASN A 210 7.35 22.35 7.71
N LYS A 211 6.73 21.30 7.15
CA LYS A 211 6.57 21.19 5.70
C LYS A 211 5.55 22.19 5.20
N GLU A 212 5.82 22.74 4.02
CA GLU A 212 4.92 23.68 3.37
C GLU A 212 3.75 22.95 2.70
N ILE A 213 2.62 22.88 3.41
CA ILE A 213 1.38 22.25 2.95
C ILE A 213 0.61 23.24 2.07
N LEU A 214 0.56 22.96 0.77
CA LEU A 214 -0.15 23.80 -0.22
C LEU A 214 -1.23 23.00 -0.95
N GLY A 215 -2.31 23.69 -1.29
CA GLY A 215 -3.39 23.17 -2.13
C GLY A 215 -3.05 23.16 -3.63
N PRO A 216 -3.67 22.26 -4.42
CA PRO A 216 -4.60 21.20 -4.03
C PRO A 216 -3.99 20.09 -3.16
N ILE A 217 -4.71 19.70 -2.10
CA ILE A 217 -4.32 18.64 -1.17
C ILE A 217 -5.14 17.39 -1.45
N LEU A 218 -4.47 16.27 -1.65
CA LEU A 218 -5.10 14.95 -1.77
C LEU A 218 -4.96 14.18 -0.45
N PHE A 219 -6.04 13.54 0.00
CA PHE A 219 -6.03 12.60 1.12
C PHE A 219 -6.31 11.18 0.64
N GLN A 220 -5.35 10.29 0.89
CA GLN A 220 -5.29 8.93 0.38
C GLN A 220 -5.11 7.92 1.53
N GLY A 221 -5.17 6.63 1.19
CA GLY A 221 -5.08 5.53 2.16
C GLY A 221 -6.45 5.14 2.70
N GLY A 222 -6.54 4.00 3.39
CA GLY A 222 -7.81 3.46 3.88
C GLY A 222 -8.58 4.41 4.79
N VAL A 223 -7.87 5.24 5.57
CA VAL A 223 -8.50 6.21 6.49
C VAL A 223 -9.16 7.38 5.75
N ALA A 224 -8.85 7.61 4.47
CA ALA A 224 -9.53 8.62 3.67
C ALA A 224 -11.03 8.34 3.45
N ALA A 225 -11.47 7.10 3.67
CA ALA A 225 -12.89 6.74 3.72
C ALA A 225 -13.63 7.38 4.91
N ASN A 226 -12.94 7.83 5.95
CA ASN A 226 -13.53 8.37 7.16
C ASN A 226 -13.80 9.88 7.00
N PRO A 227 -15.07 10.31 6.82
CA PRO A 227 -15.40 11.74 6.64
C PRO A 227 -15.08 12.61 7.86
N GLY A 228 -15.03 12.03 9.06
CA GLY A 228 -14.64 12.75 10.28
C GLY A 228 -13.16 13.15 10.27
N ILE A 229 -12.27 12.28 9.77
CA ILE A 229 -10.84 12.60 9.60
C ILE A 229 -10.65 13.64 8.50
N ARG A 230 -11.37 13.51 7.38
CA ARG A 230 -11.36 14.53 6.32
C ARG A 230 -11.78 15.89 6.85
N GLN A 231 -12.91 15.98 7.56
CA GLN A 231 -13.40 17.23 8.14
C GLN A 231 -12.39 17.82 9.16
N ALA A 232 -11.74 16.96 9.96
CA ALA A 232 -10.70 17.38 10.87
C ALA A 232 -9.47 17.96 10.13
N PHE A 233 -9.02 17.35 9.02
CA PHE A 233 -7.97 17.93 8.18
C PHE A 233 -8.38 19.28 7.60
N GLU A 234 -9.57 19.38 7.01
CA GLU A 234 -10.06 20.63 6.42
C GLU A 234 -10.13 21.76 7.46
N ARG A 235 -10.52 21.42 8.70
CA ARG A 235 -10.56 22.37 9.82
C ARG A 235 -9.18 22.84 10.26
N GLU A 236 -8.23 21.92 10.46
CA GLU A 236 -6.88 22.24 10.95
C GLU A 236 -6.03 22.94 9.87
N LEU A 237 -6.28 22.66 8.59
CA LEU A 237 -5.56 23.25 7.46
C LEU A 237 -6.23 24.51 6.89
N GLY A 238 -7.48 24.79 7.25
CA GLY A 238 -8.24 25.94 6.75
C GLY A 238 -8.56 25.90 5.25
N GLN A 239 -8.45 24.72 4.61
CA GLN A 239 -8.65 24.55 3.17
C GLN A 239 -9.23 23.17 2.85
N LYS A 240 -9.86 23.03 1.69
CA LYS A 240 -10.48 21.78 1.27
C LYS A 240 -9.45 20.67 1.03
N VAL A 241 -9.85 19.44 1.35
CA VAL A 241 -9.05 18.23 1.12
C VAL A 241 -9.81 17.31 0.17
N ILE A 242 -9.14 16.92 -0.91
CA ILE A 242 -9.70 16.10 -1.97
C ILE A 242 -9.45 14.63 -1.64
N VAL A 243 -10.52 13.84 -1.57
CA VAL A 243 -10.41 12.37 -1.51
C VAL A 243 -10.62 11.85 -2.93
N PRO A 244 -9.59 11.28 -3.59
CA PRO A 244 -9.71 10.82 -4.97
C PRO A 244 -10.56 9.54 -5.07
N ASN A 245 -11.14 9.25 -6.23
CA ASN A 245 -12.02 8.07 -6.40
C ASN A 245 -11.35 6.75 -5.98
N HIS A 246 -10.06 6.60 -6.27
CA HIS A 246 -9.26 5.41 -5.96
C HIS A 246 -8.43 5.56 -4.66
N PHE A 247 -8.86 6.39 -3.71
CA PHE A 247 -8.10 6.75 -2.50
C PHE A 247 -7.48 5.56 -1.76
N ALA A 248 -8.16 4.42 -1.72
CA ALA A 248 -7.74 3.22 -1.00
C ALA A 248 -6.61 2.44 -1.69
N VAL A 249 -6.38 2.67 -2.99
CA VAL A 249 -5.49 1.85 -3.83
C VAL A 249 -4.48 2.67 -4.63
N MET A 250 -4.27 3.94 -4.26
CA MET A 250 -3.39 4.87 -4.99
C MET A 250 -1.95 4.34 -5.15
N GLY A 251 -1.42 3.62 -4.16
CA GLY A 251 -0.12 2.97 -4.26
C GLY A 251 -0.07 1.93 -5.38
N ALA A 252 -1.06 1.04 -5.44
CA ALA A 252 -1.17 0.03 -6.49
C ALA A 252 -1.39 0.67 -7.87
N LEU A 253 -2.25 1.68 -7.97
CA LEU A 253 -2.48 2.44 -9.20
C LEU A 253 -1.18 3.08 -9.71
N GLY A 254 -0.39 3.68 -8.82
CA GLY A 254 0.90 4.26 -9.16
C GLY A 254 1.90 3.21 -9.65
N ALA A 255 1.89 2.02 -9.04
CA ALA A 255 2.72 0.91 -9.49
C ALA A 255 2.32 0.42 -10.91
N ALA A 256 1.01 0.37 -11.21
CA ALA A 256 0.53 0.04 -12.57
C ALA A 256 0.97 1.09 -13.60
N TYR A 257 0.86 2.38 -13.28
CA TYR A 257 1.34 3.47 -14.14
C TYR A 257 2.85 3.40 -14.39
N LEU A 258 3.64 3.14 -13.35
CA LEU A 258 5.08 2.95 -13.50
C LEU A 258 5.45 1.74 -14.39
N ALA A 259 4.68 0.65 -14.29
CA ALA A 259 4.83 -0.49 -15.19
C ALA A 259 4.51 -0.09 -16.64
N GLN A 260 3.40 0.61 -16.87
CA GLN A 260 3.02 1.13 -18.19
C GLN A 260 4.13 1.99 -18.82
N GLU A 261 4.71 2.93 -18.06
CA GLU A 261 5.82 3.78 -18.54
C GLU A 261 7.04 2.95 -18.95
N LYS A 262 7.41 1.96 -18.13
CA LYS A 262 8.56 1.10 -18.41
C LYS A 262 8.38 0.29 -19.68
N ILE A 263 7.18 -0.25 -19.91
CA ILE A 263 6.86 -1.01 -21.11
C ILE A 263 6.84 -0.10 -22.34
N ALA A 264 6.24 1.09 -22.24
CA ALA A 264 6.20 2.05 -23.35
C ALA A 264 7.59 2.50 -23.83
N GLN A 265 8.57 2.60 -22.92
CA GLN A 265 9.95 2.96 -23.26
C GLN A 265 10.73 1.86 -23.98
N LYS A 266 10.29 0.60 -23.91
CA LYS A 266 11.00 -0.55 -24.49
C LYS A 266 10.15 -1.27 -25.53
N LYS A 267 10.39 -0.95 -26.81
CA LYS A 267 9.63 -1.47 -27.96
C LYS A 267 9.46 -3.01 -28.05
N ASN A 268 10.27 -3.81 -27.35
CA ASN A 268 10.21 -5.28 -27.31
C ASN A 268 10.28 -5.87 -25.89
N HIS A 269 9.85 -5.15 -24.85
CA HIS A 269 9.86 -5.72 -23.49
C HIS A 269 8.70 -6.71 -23.31
N MET A 270 9.05 -7.99 -23.16
CA MET A 270 8.11 -8.98 -22.64
C MET A 270 8.10 -8.92 -21.11
N SER A 271 6.90 -8.83 -20.53
CA SER A 271 6.74 -8.81 -19.08
C SER A 271 7.33 -10.07 -18.45
N LYS A 272 7.95 -9.93 -17.28
CA LYS A 272 8.38 -11.06 -16.44
C LYS A 272 7.22 -11.71 -15.67
N PHE A 273 5.99 -11.25 -15.90
CA PHE A 273 4.81 -11.72 -15.19
C PHE A 273 4.64 -13.23 -15.30
N ARG A 274 4.48 -13.88 -14.15
CA ARG A 274 4.47 -15.35 -14.03
C ARG A 274 3.09 -15.97 -14.28
N GLY A 275 2.10 -15.15 -14.61
CA GLY A 275 0.75 -15.58 -14.97
C GLY A 275 -0.24 -15.52 -13.81
N LEU A 276 -1.53 -15.63 -14.14
CA LEU A 276 -2.63 -15.65 -13.17
C LEU A 276 -2.83 -17.03 -12.52
N GLN A 277 -2.12 -18.06 -12.99
CA GLN A 277 -2.20 -19.43 -12.47
C GLN A 277 -1.40 -19.63 -11.16
N LEU A 278 -0.80 -18.57 -10.61
CA LEU A 278 -0.08 -18.60 -9.33
C LEU A 278 -0.98 -18.99 -8.13
N THR A 279 -2.29 -19.06 -8.31
CA THR A 279 -3.27 -19.41 -7.25
C THR A 279 -3.03 -20.78 -6.63
N ASP A 280 -2.47 -21.71 -7.42
CA ASP A 280 -2.36 -23.12 -7.02
C ASP A 280 -0.93 -23.48 -6.58
N THR A 281 -0.06 -22.48 -6.50
CA THR A 281 1.36 -22.63 -6.19
C THR A 281 1.63 -22.54 -4.69
N CYS A 282 2.42 -23.46 -4.13
CA CYS A 282 2.85 -23.38 -2.73
C CYS A 282 4.10 -22.51 -2.60
N PHE A 283 3.98 -21.38 -1.88
CA PHE A 283 5.09 -20.52 -1.53
C PHE A 283 5.43 -20.64 -0.04
N GLU A 284 6.73 -20.70 0.26
CA GLU A 284 7.23 -20.75 1.63
C GLU A 284 8.27 -19.66 1.85
N ALA A 285 8.20 -18.98 3.00
CA ALA A 285 9.28 -18.13 3.50
C ALA A 285 10.02 -18.85 4.63
N ARG A 286 11.36 -18.78 4.61
CA ARG A 286 12.22 -19.22 5.69
C ARG A 286 13.24 -18.13 6.01
N SER A 287 13.62 -18.00 7.27
CA SER A 287 14.72 -17.12 7.69
C SER A 287 15.86 -17.94 8.26
N PHE A 288 17.10 -17.48 8.06
CA PHE A 288 18.28 -18.02 8.74
C PHE A 288 19.33 -16.94 8.99
N ASP A 289 20.14 -17.12 10.03
CA ASP A 289 21.23 -16.21 10.36
C ASP A 289 22.49 -16.52 9.54
N CYS A 290 22.95 -15.54 8.75
CA CYS A 290 24.19 -15.65 8.00
C CYS A 290 25.41 -15.54 8.90
N LYS A 291 26.16 -16.63 9.08
CA LYS A 291 27.41 -16.67 9.86
C LYS A 291 28.67 -16.32 9.05
N GLY A 292 28.52 -15.66 7.89
CA GLY A 292 29.61 -15.38 6.96
C GLY A 292 30.54 -14.23 7.38
N CYS A 293 30.08 -13.35 8.26
CA CYS A 293 30.86 -12.25 8.83
C CYS A 293 30.19 -11.74 10.12
N ALA A 294 30.80 -10.76 10.78
CA ALA A 294 30.33 -10.18 12.05
C ALA A 294 28.95 -9.48 11.97
N ASN A 295 28.37 -9.29 10.78
CA ASN A 295 27.06 -8.64 10.64
C ASN A 295 25.87 -9.54 11.01
N HIS A 296 26.06 -10.86 11.06
CA HIS A 296 25.02 -11.84 11.44
C HIS A 296 23.63 -11.51 10.86
N CYS A 297 23.56 -11.23 9.56
CA CYS A 297 22.33 -10.78 8.93
C CYS A 297 21.27 -11.88 8.96
N GLU A 298 20.02 -11.54 9.31
CA GLU A 298 18.87 -12.39 9.02
C GLU A 298 18.64 -12.39 7.51
N VAL A 299 18.69 -13.56 6.90
CA VAL A 299 18.45 -13.75 5.46
C VAL A 299 17.10 -14.42 5.30
N VAL A 300 16.21 -13.77 4.57
CA VAL A 300 14.92 -14.31 4.18
C VAL A 300 15.08 -15.03 2.85
N GLU A 301 14.59 -16.26 2.78
CA GLU A 301 14.53 -17.12 1.60
C GLU A 301 13.08 -17.37 1.22
N ILE A 302 12.73 -17.08 -0.03
CA ILE A 302 11.43 -17.39 -0.61
C ILE A 302 11.57 -18.57 -1.53
N ARG A 303 10.72 -19.58 -1.33
CA ARG A 303 10.68 -20.80 -2.13
C ARG A 303 9.33 -20.95 -2.80
N GLN A 304 9.36 -21.56 -3.97
CA GLN A 304 8.21 -22.18 -4.58
C GLN A 304 8.48 -23.67 -4.62
N GLU A 305 7.66 -24.43 -3.90
CA GLU A 305 7.88 -25.86 -3.70
C GLU A 305 9.33 -26.12 -3.21
N LYS A 306 10.16 -26.78 -4.04
CA LYS A 306 11.57 -27.07 -3.71
C LYS A 306 12.55 -26.01 -4.24
N GLN A 307 12.12 -25.15 -5.16
CA GLN A 307 12.96 -24.17 -5.84
C GLN A 307 13.07 -22.87 -5.02
N ILE A 308 14.27 -22.32 -4.92
CA ILE A 308 14.51 -21.02 -4.29
C ILE A 308 14.27 -19.94 -5.35
N LEU A 309 13.35 -19.02 -5.08
CA LEU A 309 12.99 -17.94 -5.97
C LEU A 309 13.72 -16.64 -5.68
N ALA A 310 13.98 -16.35 -4.40
CA ALA A 310 14.69 -15.16 -3.99
C ALA A 310 15.32 -15.32 -2.60
N ARG A 311 16.37 -14.54 -2.35
CA ARG A 311 16.91 -14.29 -1.02
C ARG A 311 17.20 -12.80 -0.85
N TRP A 312 16.98 -12.27 0.33
CA TRP A 312 17.36 -10.90 0.68
C TRP A 312 17.61 -10.76 2.19
N GLY A 313 18.04 -9.57 2.61
CA GLY A 313 18.36 -9.25 4.02
C GLY A 313 19.86 -9.26 4.32
N ASP A 314 20.68 -9.74 3.38
CA ASP A 314 22.13 -9.72 3.51
C ASP A 314 22.75 -8.37 3.13
N ARG A 315 23.72 -7.90 3.91
CA ARG A 315 24.40 -6.61 3.66
C ARG A 315 25.46 -6.67 2.57
N CYS A 316 26.05 -7.84 2.33
CA CYS A 316 27.21 -8.01 1.43
C CYS A 316 26.87 -8.56 0.04
N GLY A 317 25.60 -8.87 -0.25
CA GLY A 317 25.17 -9.42 -1.53
C GLY A 317 25.43 -10.93 -1.73
N LYS A 318 26.05 -11.61 -0.76
CA LYS A 318 26.34 -13.05 -0.80
C LYS A 318 25.11 -13.90 -1.17
N TRP A 319 23.95 -13.59 -0.62
CA TRP A 319 22.73 -14.39 -0.78
C TRP A 319 21.79 -13.81 -1.82
N SER A 320 21.63 -12.49 -1.84
CA SER A 320 20.77 -11.83 -2.82
C SER A 320 21.28 -11.93 -4.26
N ALA A 321 22.59 -12.04 -4.47
CA ALA A 321 23.17 -12.18 -5.82
C ALA A 321 23.18 -13.63 -6.35
N THR A 322 22.97 -14.65 -5.51
CA THR A 322 23.10 -16.07 -5.91
C THR A 322 21.84 -16.69 -6.50
N VAL A 323 20.74 -15.94 -6.57
CA VAL A 323 19.50 -16.42 -7.17
C VAL A 323 19.40 -15.91 -8.61
N THR A 324 19.97 -16.67 -9.54
CA THR A 324 19.85 -16.43 -10.99
C THR A 324 18.55 -17.02 -11.53
N GLU A 325 18.03 -16.36 -12.58
CA GLU A 325 16.69 -16.52 -13.16
C GLU A 325 16.24 -17.98 -13.36
N VAL A 326 15.01 -18.27 -12.93
CA VAL A 326 14.30 -19.51 -13.27
C VAL A 326 14.21 -19.58 -14.80
N GLN A 327 14.99 -20.49 -15.41
CA GLN A 327 14.79 -20.85 -16.82
C GLN A 327 13.37 -21.41 -16.97
N ASP A 328 12.55 -20.72 -17.76
CA ASP A 328 11.24 -21.20 -18.20
C ASP A 328 11.47 -22.38 -19.15
N ASP A 329 11.37 -23.59 -18.62
CA ASP A 329 11.52 -24.84 -19.37
C ASP A 329 10.22 -25.07 -20.19
N ARG A 330 9.99 -24.21 -21.19
CA ARG A 330 8.86 -24.29 -22.15
C ARG A 330 9.28 -24.50 -23.60
N THR A 331 10.49 -24.97 -23.83
CA THR A 331 10.89 -25.52 -25.12
C THR A 331 11.54 -26.85 -24.87
N GLY A 332 10.75 -27.91 -24.98
CA GLY A 332 11.28 -29.27 -24.98
C GLY A 332 12.19 -29.48 -26.19
N GLU A 333 13.48 -29.22 -26.03
CA GLU A 333 14.54 -29.74 -26.89
C GLU A 333 15.73 -30.13 -26.02
N LYS A 334 15.86 -31.44 -25.79
CA LYS A 334 17.00 -32.05 -25.12
C LYS A 334 18.25 -31.78 -25.96
N THR A 335 19.20 -31.03 -25.40
CA THR A 335 20.57 -31.06 -25.89
C THR A 335 21.48 -31.54 -24.77
N VAL A 336 21.98 -32.76 -24.93
CA VAL A 336 23.00 -33.36 -24.07
C VAL A 336 24.32 -32.63 -24.37
N ALA A 337 24.84 -31.89 -23.40
CA ALA A 337 26.21 -31.39 -23.43
C ALA A 337 27.05 -32.20 -22.45
N VAL A 338 27.87 -33.07 -23.02
CA VAL A 338 28.97 -33.78 -22.35
C VAL A 338 30.01 -32.75 -21.92
N THR A 339 30.43 -32.80 -20.66
CA THR A 339 31.66 -32.13 -20.22
C THR A 339 32.60 -33.18 -19.64
N SER A 340 33.76 -33.30 -20.29
CA SER A 340 35.02 -33.83 -19.77
C SER A 340 35.43 -33.16 -18.46
#